data_AF-A0A0S8H7V2-F1
#
_entry.id   AF-A0A0S8H7V2-F1
#
_cell.length_a   1.000
_cell.length_b   1.000
_cell.length_c   1.000
_cell.angle_alpha   90.00
_cell.angle_beta   90.00
_cell.angle_gamma   90.00
#
_symmetry.space_group_name_H-M   'P 1'
#
loop_
_entity.id
_entity.type
_entity.pdbx_description
1 polymer ?
#
loop_
_entity_poly.entity_id
_entity_poly.type
_entity_poly.pdbx_seq_one_letter_code
_entity_poly.pdbx_strand_id
1 'polypeptide(L)'
;MTHYGCSLLSCGVVDERHFEMDDYQGAVARWCPGCGDHSILTAVQRLLEEEQLKPETTVFVSGIGCSSRFPHYVKTYGFHGLHGRALPVALGIKLERPELDVFVTMGDGDCCSIGAGHWVHTVRYNPNMVALLLDNNMYGLTKGQTSPTTPHKFPSNTQPLGSYLQPLNPLQITLGMTNVSFVAQTAEWVPAHLYETLKAAYHHKGLGFVRVLQRCPVYTAAIYEAAVRSPDLIELLIHDDGLNVPDLDQIYKNKIIHNPRDIDAARRLAEPSDRIRVGVFYRNEDVPVYEEIRRLPARTAEEKVKLLNEEFDRYAV
;
A
#
# COMPACT_ATOMS: atom_id res chain seq x y z
N MET A 1 5.01 -0.92 26.11
CA MET A 1 3.60 -1.37 26.05
C MET A 1 2.71 -0.14 26.11
N THR A 2 2.36 0.39 24.94
CA THR A 2 1.42 1.50 24.78
C THR A 2 0.03 1.00 25.09
N HIS A 3 -0.49 1.30 26.29
CA HIS A 3 -1.90 1.06 26.60
C HIS A 3 -2.76 1.87 25.62
N TYR A 4 -3.38 1.19 24.67
CA TYR A 4 -4.46 1.72 23.84
C TYR A 4 -5.69 1.87 24.75
N GLY A 5 -5.69 2.95 25.54
CA GLY A 5 -6.78 3.27 26.46
C GLY A 5 -8.10 3.30 25.70
N CYS A 6 -9.02 2.42 26.11
CA CYS A 6 -10.38 2.24 25.61
C CYS A 6 -10.61 1.28 24.41
N SER A 7 -9.68 0.37 24.07
CA SER A 7 -10.03 -0.74 23.17
C SER A 7 -10.44 -1.98 23.97
N LEU A 8 -11.67 -2.45 23.83
CA LEU A 8 -12.14 -3.71 24.46
C LEU A 8 -11.34 -4.94 23.98
N LEU A 9 -10.60 -4.80 22.87
CA LEU A 9 -9.71 -5.83 22.34
C LEU A 9 -8.59 -6.22 23.32
N SER A 10 -8.17 -5.32 24.22
CA SER A 10 -7.13 -5.62 25.22
C SER A 10 -7.67 -6.27 26.50
N CYS A 11 -8.99 -6.47 26.62
CA CYS A 11 -9.64 -7.04 27.80
C CYS A 11 -9.90 -8.56 27.66
N GLY A 12 -9.37 -9.21 26.61
CA GLY A 12 -9.59 -10.62 26.33
C GLY A 12 -8.58 -11.57 26.99
N VAL A 13 -8.96 -12.85 27.04
CA VAL A 13 -8.06 -14.00 27.33
C VAL A 13 -6.96 -14.03 26.25
N VAL A 14 -5.80 -14.61 26.57
CA VAL A 14 -4.76 -14.91 25.57
C VAL A 14 -5.42 -15.65 24.40
N ASP A 15 -5.26 -15.11 23.21
CA ASP A 15 -5.88 -15.65 22.00
C ASP A 15 -5.00 -16.78 21.47
N GLU A 16 -5.49 -18.02 21.60
CA GLU A 16 -4.79 -19.24 21.20
C GLU A 16 -5.15 -19.69 19.77
N ARG A 17 -5.97 -18.92 19.04
CA ARG A 17 -6.33 -19.28 17.67
C ARG A 17 -5.11 -19.22 16.75
N HIS A 18 -4.99 -20.21 15.89
CA HIS A 18 -4.07 -20.24 14.78
C HIS A 18 -4.87 -20.07 13.49
N PHE A 19 -4.40 -19.21 12.60
CA PHE A 19 -5.05 -18.97 11.31
C PHE A 19 -4.22 -19.56 10.19
N GLU A 20 -4.90 -20.24 9.27
CA GLU A 20 -4.31 -20.74 8.03
C GLU A 20 -4.75 -19.85 6.85
N MET A 21 -4.12 -20.00 5.69
CA MET A 21 -4.46 -19.20 4.50
C MET A 21 -5.96 -19.26 4.13
N ASP A 22 -6.61 -20.40 4.35
CA ASP A 22 -8.05 -20.60 4.08
C ASP A 22 -8.95 -19.75 4.98
N ASP A 23 -8.49 -19.37 6.19
CA ASP A 23 -9.23 -18.48 7.09
C ASP A 23 -9.34 -17.06 6.55
N TYR A 24 -8.46 -16.68 5.61
CA TYR A 24 -8.45 -15.35 4.97
C TYR A 24 -9.14 -15.34 3.60
N GLN A 25 -9.61 -16.47 3.08
CA GLN A 25 -10.27 -16.54 1.79
C GLN A 25 -11.72 -16.02 1.86
N GLY A 26 -11.98 -14.93 1.13
CA GLY A 26 -13.32 -14.35 0.98
C GLY A 26 -14.12 -14.97 -0.18
N ALA A 27 -14.88 -14.14 -0.89
CA ALA A 27 -15.61 -14.58 -2.07
C ALA A 27 -14.66 -15.01 -3.20
N VAL A 28 -15.15 -15.87 -4.11
CA VAL A 28 -14.38 -16.26 -5.30
C VAL A 28 -14.08 -15.02 -6.15
N ALA A 29 -12.79 -14.77 -6.38
CA ALA A 29 -12.31 -13.66 -7.18
C ALA A 29 -12.88 -13.71 -8.60
N ARG A 30 -13.38 -12.56 -9.09
CA ARG A 30 -14.03 -12.42 -10.41
C ARG A 30 -13.16 -11.64 -11.40
N TRP A 31 -11.84 -11.65 -11.20
CA TRP A 31 -10.90 -11.08 -12.15
C TRP A 31 -10.73 -11.99 -13.37
N CYS A 32 -10.18 -11.44 -14.45
CA CYS A 32 -9.92 -12.20 -15.66
C CYS A 32 -8.85 -13.28 -15.41
N PRO A 33 -8.93 -14.45 -16.07
CA PRO A 33 -7.86 -15.44 -16.02
C PRO A 33 -6.51 -14.81 -16.41
N GLY A 34 -5.49 -15.01 -15.57
CA GLY A 34 -4.16 -14.41 -15.76
C GLY A 34 -4.02 -12.96 -15.27
N CYS A 35 -5.03 -12.39 -14.60
CA CYS A 35 -4.90 -11.10 -13.94
C CYS A 35 -3.90 -11.16 -12.79
N GLY A 36 -2.95 -10.23 -12.75
CA GLY A 36 -1.95 -10.14 -11.70
C GLY A 36 -2.54 -9.90 -10.30
N ASP A 37 -3.77 -9.39 -10.20
CA ASP A 37 -4.49 -9.22 -8.93
C ASP A 37 -4.60 -10.54 -8.14
N HIS A 38 -4.65 -11.70 -8.82
CA HIS A 38 -4.67 -13.02 -8.15
C HIS A 38 -3.38 -13.32 -7.39
N SER A 39 -2.22 -13.05 -8.00
CA SER A 39 -0.91 -13.24 -7.37
C SER A 39 -0.77 -12.34 -6.14
N ILE A 40 -1.27 -11.11 -6.24
CA ILE A 40 -1.22 -10.12 -5.17
C ILE A 40 -2.14 -10.53 -4.01
N LEU A 41 -3.36 -10.99 -4.31
CA LEU A 41 -4.28 -11.54 -3.30
C LEU A 41 -3.67 -12.72 -2.54
N THR A 42 -3.05 -13.65 -3.28
CA THR A 42 -2.37 -14.83 -2.70
C THR A 42 -1.23 -14.40 -1.77
N ALA A 43 -0.40 -13.46 -2.21
CA ALA A 43 0.71 -12.96 -1.39
C ALA A 43 0.24 -12.22 -0.13
N VAL A 44 -0.86 -11.46 -0.23
CA VAL A 44 -1.48 -10.82 0.94
C VAL A 44 -2.04 -11.87 1.90
N GLN A 45 -2.78 -12.87 1.43
CA GLN A 45 -3.32 -13.93 2.29
C GLN A 45 -2.22 -14.71 3.01
N ARG A 46 -1.11 -15.00 2.32
CA ARG A 46 0.09 -15.58 2.94
C ARG A 46 0.69 -14.67 4.01
N LEU A 47 0.73 -13.35 3.78
CA LEU A 47 1.22 -12.40 4.78
C LEU A 47 0.34 -12.42 6.03
N LEU A 48 -0.99 -12.41 5.85
CA LEU A 48 -1.93 -12.46 6.97
C LEU A 48 -1.74 -13.73 7.81
N GLU A 49 -1.56 -14.87 7.15
CA GLU A 49 -1.23 -16.15 7.79
C GLU A 49 0.12 -16.10 8.51
N GLU A 50 1.21 -15.71 7.85
CA GLU A 50 2.53 -15.73 8.49
C GLU A 50 2.62 -14.78 9.69
N GLU A 51 1.98 -13.62 9.61
CA GLU A 51 1.91 -12.63 10.69
C GLU A 51 0.78 -12.93 11.70
N GLN A 52 -0.02 -13.98 11.46
CA GLN A 52 -1.15 -14.41 12.28
C GLN A 52 -2.12 -13.25 12.60
N LEU A 53 -2.42 -12.42 11.60
CA LEU A 53 -3.27 -11.25 11.79
C LEU A 53 -4.71 -11.68 12.05
N LYS A 54 -5.31 -11.14 13.11
CA LYS A 54 -6.67 -11.51 13.49
C LYS A 54 -7.66 -10.88 12.52
N PRO A 55 -8.55 -11.67 11.88
CA PRO A 55 -9.49 -11.14 10.91
C PRO A 55 -10.37 -9.97 11.40
N GLU A 56 -10.70 -9.98 12.69
CA GLU A 56 -11.50 -8.94 13.34
C GLU A 56 -10.75 -7.65 13.68
N THR A 57 -9.41 -7.65 13.64
CA THR A 57 -8.57 -6.45 13.83
C THR A 57 -7.86 -5.98 12.56
N THR A 58 -8.01 -6.74 11.48
CA THR A 58 -7.50 -6.37 10.15
C THR A 58 -8.59 -5.74 9.30
N VAL A 59 -8.28 -4.63 8.64
CA VAL A 59 -9.22 -3.88 7.80
C VAL A 59 -8.63 -3.62 6.42
N PHE A 60 -9.34 -4.06 5.37
CA PHE A 60 -9.03 -3.73 3.98
C PHE A 60 -9.94 -2.62 3.46
N VAL A 61 -9.35 -1.51 3.05
CA VAL A 61 -10.07 -0.37 2.46
C VAL A 61 -9.71 -0.27 0.97
N SER A 62 -10.70 -0.01 0.13
CA SER A 62 -10.48 0.19 -1.29
C SER A 62 -11.37 1.26 -1.89
N GLY A 63 -10.98 1.76 -3.07
CA GLY A 63 -11.74 2.72 -3.85
C GLY A 63 -12.64 2.01 -4.86
N ILE A 64 -12.55 2.36 -6.15
CA ILE A 64 -13.30 1.70 -7.24
C ILE A 64 -12.34 1.30 -8.37
N GLY A 65 -12.46 0.06 -8.87
CA GLY A 65 -11.60 -0.51 -9.90
C GLY A 65 -11.57 -2.03 -9.84
N CYS A 66 -10.86 -2.68 -10.77
CA CYS A 66 -10.61 -4.12 -10.68
C CYS A 66 -9.87 -4.44 -9.38
N SER A 67 -8.76 -3.75 -9.15
CA SER A 67 -7.97 -3.81 -7.91
C SER A 67 -8.85 -3.60 -6.67
N SER A 68 -9.75 -2.62 -6.70
CA SER A 68 -10.57 -2.24 -5.54
C SER A 68 -11.64 -3.27 -5.14
N ARG A 69 -11.82 -4.36 -5.89
CA ARG A 69 -12.63 -5.49 -5.43
C ARG A 69 -11.95 -6.29 -4.32
N PHE A 70 -10.69 -6.00 -4.00
CA PHE A 70 -9.87 -6.70 -3.00
C PHE A 70 -10.59 -7.01 -1.68
N PRO A 71 -11.29 -6.07 -1.01
CA PRO A 71 -11.90 -6.34 0.29
C PRO A 71 -13.01 -7.40 0.24
N HIS A 72 -13.54 -7.74 -0.94
CA HIS A 72 -14.53 -8.82 -1.10
C HIS A 72 -13.89 -10.22 -1.07
N TYR A 73 -12.58 -10.29 -1.27
CA TYR A 73 -11.83 -11.53 -1.46
C TYR A 73 -10.93 -11.89 -0.28
N VAL A 74 -10.89 -11.03 0.74
CA VAL A 74 -10.18 -11.24 1.99
C VAL A 74 -11.20 -11.27 3.12
N LYS A 75 -11.22 -12.35 3.92
CA LYS A 75 -12.21 -12.58 4.97
C LYS A 75 -11.84 -11.83 6.26
N THR A 76 -11.83 -10.51 6.20
CA THR A 76 -11.58 -9.59 7.33
C THR A 76 -12.66 -8.50 7.36
N TYR A 77 -12.53 -7.48 8.21
CA TYR A 77 -13.29 -6.26 7.98
C TYR A 77 -12.86 -5.61 6.66
N GLY A 78 -13.82 -5.06 5.92
CA GLY A 78 -13.59 -4.50 4.60
C GLY A 78 -14.49 -3.30 4.31
N PHE A 79 -13.94 -2.27 3.65
CA PHE A 79 -14.68 -1.11 3.17
C PHE A 79 -14.39 -0.87 1.69
N HIS A 80 -15.38 -1.11 0.83
CA HIS A 80 -15.33 -0.80 -0.60
C HIS A 80 -16.03 0.55 -0.82
N GLY A 81 -15.22 1.60 -0.90
CA GLY A 81 -15.68 2.98 -0.85
C GLY A 81 -15.99 3.61 -2.21
N LEU A 82 -15.81 4.93 -2.28
CA LEU A 82 -15.94 5.70 -3.51
C LEU A 82 -14.60 5.78 -4.26
N HIS A 83 -14.68 6.04 -5.56
CA HIS A 83 -13.50 6.14 -6.42
C HIS A 83 -12.53 7.23 -5.93
N GLY A 84 -11.28 6.85 -5.67
CA GLY A 84 -10.21 7.69 -5.13
C GLY A 84 -10.42 8.14 -3.70
N ARG A 85 -11.29 7.48 -2.92
CA ARG A 85 -11.57 7.82 -1.52
C ARG A 85 -11.13 6.72 -0.54
N ALA A 86 -10.34 5.75 -0.99
CA ALA A 86 -9.80 4.70 -0.13
C ALA A 86 -8.94 5.26 1.02
N LEU A 87 -7.94 6.09 0.68
CA LEU A 87 -7.02 6.68 1.65
C LEU A 87 -7.67 7.57 2.72
N PRO A 88 -8.60 8.50 2.40
CA PRO A 88 -9.23 9.30 3.45
C PRO A 88 -10.09 8.46 4.39
N VAL A 89 -10.75 7.40 3.88
CA VAL A 89 -11.49 6.46 4.74
C VAL A 89 -10.52 5.68 5.64
N ALA A 90 -9.45 5.13 5.08
CA ALA A 90 -8.42 4.40 5.82
C ALA A 90 -7.76 5.27 6.90
N LEU A 91 -7.45 6.53 6.58
CA LEU A 91 -6.92 7.50 7.53
C LEU A 91 -7.90 7.73 8.70
N GLY A 92 -9.20 7.87 8.41
CA GLY A 92 -10.22 8.00 9.46
C GLY A 92 -10.26 6.79 10.39
N ILE A 93 -10.22 5.58 9.82
CA ILE A 93 -10.15 4.33 10.59
C ILE A 93 -8.90 4.30 11.47
N LYS A 94 -7.72 4.60 10.91
CA LYS A 94 -6.46 4.52 11.64
C LYS A 94 -6.35 5.58 12.75
N LEU A 95 -6.88 6.78 12.52
CA LEU A 95 -6.91 7.84 13.52
C LEU A 95 -7.81 7.48 14.71
N GLU A 96 -8.96 6.85 14.47
CA GLU A 96 -9.91 6.48 15.52
C GLU A 96 -9.49 5.20 16.25
N ARG A 97 -8.94 4.23 15.50
CA ARG A 97 -8.59 2.90 15.98
C ARG A 97 -7.14 2.55 15.59
N PRO A 98 -6.15 3.19 16.22
CA PRO A 98 -4.74 3.06 15.84
C PRO A 98 -4.16 1.67 16.08
N GLU A 99 -4.84 0.81 16.83
CA GLU A 99 -4.48 -0.59 17.05
C GLU A 99 -4.85 -1.53 15.90
N LEU A 100 -5.66 -1.10 14.93
CA LEU A 100 -6.06 -1.94 13.80
C LEU A 100 -4.94 -2.01 12.75
N ASP A 101 -4.80 -3.19 12.14
CA ASP A 101 -3.98 -3.40 10.94
C ASP A 101 -4.79 -2.92 9.73
N VAL A 102 -4.36 -1.83 9.11
CA VAL A 102 -5.08 -1.21 7.99
C VAL A 102 -4.30 -1.40 6.70
N PHE A 103 -4.95 -2.01 5.71
CA PHE A 103 -4.46 -2.20 4.36
C PHE A 103 -5.33 -1.41 3.39
N VAL A 104 -4.72 -0.68 2.46
CA VAL A 104 -5.42 0.08 1.42
C VAL A 104 -5.04 -0.49 0.07
N THR A 105 -6.03 -0.83 -0.76
CA THR A 105 -5.81 -1.37 -2.11
C THR A 105 -6.46 -0.48 -3.15
N MET A 106 -5.66 -0.07 -4.15
CA MET A 106 -6.05 0.98 -5.08
C MET A 106 -5.47 0.68 -6.47
N GLY A 107 -6.22 1.02 -7.53
CA GLY A 107 -5.67 1.04 -8.88
C GLY A 107 -4.88 2.32 -9.13
N ASP A 108 -4.10 2.34 -10.20
CA ASP A 108 -3.45 3.53 -10.75
C ASP A 108 -4.40 4.70 -11.03
N GLY A 109 -5.59 4.44 -11.57
CA GLY A 109 -6.63 5.46 -11.71
C GLY A 109 -7.22 5.96 -10.41
N ASP A 110 -7.50 5.03 -9.51
CA ASP A 110 -8.07 5.33 -8.20
C ASP A 110 -7.11 6.19 -7.38
N CYS A 111 -5.81 5.86 -7.40
CA CYS A 111 -4.75 6.56 -6.69
C CYS A 111 -4.29 7.84 -7.39
N CYS A 112 -3.77 7.71 -8.60
CA CYS A 112 -2.96 8.75 -9.24
C CYS A 112 -3.78 9.72 -10.08
N SER A 113 -5.08 9.48 -10.26
CA SER A 113 -6.00 10.41 -10.92
C SER A 113 -6.93 11.06 -9.89
N ILE A 114 -8.14 10.53 -9.71
CA ILE A 114 -9.16 11.15 -8.86
C ILE A 114 -8.79 11.14 -7.36
N GLY A 115 -7.91 10.22 -6.94
CA GLY A 115 -7.38 10.14 -5.57
C GLY A 115 -6.09 10.93 -5.30
N ALA A 116 -5.51 11.59 -6.31
CA ALA A 116 -4.14 12.09 -6.23
C ALA A 116 -3.91 13.08 -5.08
N GLY A 117 -4.89 13.95 -4.82
CA GLY A 117 -4.83 14.89 -3.69
C GLY A 117 -4.77 14.17 -2.34
N HIS A 118 -5.58 13.13 -2.16
CA HIS A 118 -5.57 12.35 -0.92
C HIS A 118 -4.29 11.53 -0.76
N TRP A 119 -3.76 10.99 -1.85
CA TRP A 119 -2.47 10.29 -1.85
C TRP A 119 -1.33 11.17 -1.35
N VAL A 120 -1.17 12.37 -1.94
CA VAL A 120 -0.18 13.37 -1.50
C VAL A 120 -0.30 13.66 -0.01
N HIS A 121 -1.51 13.91 0.49
CA HIS A 121 -1.71 14.23 1.91
C HIS A 121 -1.51 13.02 2.83
N THR A 122 -1.86 11.82 2.39
CA THR A 122 -1.68 10.60 3.18
C THR A 122 -0.20 10.28 3.37
N VAL A 123 0.62 10.44 2.33
CA VAL A 123 2.09 10.33 2.45
C VAL A 123 2.63 11.35 3.46
N ARG A 124 2.16 12.60 3.39
CA ARG A 124 2.57 13.64 4.34
C ARG A 124 2.13 13.37 5.79
N TYR A 125 0.96 12.77 5.98
CA TYR A 125 0.49 12.38 7.31
C TYR A 125 1.25 11.16 7.82
N ASN A 126 1.70 10.26 6.94
CA ASN A 126 2.44 9.07 7.36
C ASN A 126 1.67 8.22 8.41
N PRO A 127 0.37 7.92 8.21
CA PRO A 127 -0.35 7.06 9.16
C PRO A 127 0.20 5.63 9.11
N ASN A 128 0.19 4.91 10.24
CA ASN A 128 0.76 3.56 10.33
C ASN A 128 -0.15 2.51 9.66
N MET A 129 -0.03 2.37 8.35
CA MET A 129 -0.85 1.49 7.51
C MET A 129 -0.12 1.15 6.21
N VAL A 130 -0.55 0.08 5.53
CA VAL A 130 0.02 -0.33 4.23
C VAL A 130 -0.87 0.14 3.09
N ALA A 131 -0.29 0.80 2.09
CA ALA A 131 -1.00 1.26 0.90
C ALA A 131 -0.42 0.62 -0.36
N LEU A 132 -1.23 -0.22 -1.02
CA LEU A 132 -0.89 -0.96 -2.22
C LEU A 132 -1.51 -0.29 -3.44
N LEU A 133 -0.63 0.25 -4.30
CA LEU A 133 -0.97 0.71 -5.63
C LEU A 133 -0.78 -0.44 -6.61
N LEU A 134 -1.88 -1.03 -7.09
CA LEU A 134 -1.87 -2.08 -8.11
C LEU A 134 -1.90 -1.39 -9.49
N ASP A 135 -0.73 -1.26 -10.09
CA ASP A 135 -0.52 -0.46 -11.30
C ASP A 135 -0.48 -1.35 -12.54
N ASN A 136 -1.59 -1.35 -13.29
CA ASN A 136 -1.71 -2.02 -14.58
C ASN A 136 -1.73 -1.06 -15.77
N ASN A 137 -1.44 0.21 -15.51
CA ASN A 137 -1.37 1.27 -16.52
C ASN A 137 -2.67 1.52 -17.28
N MET A 138 -3.84 1.15 -16.74
CA MET A 138 -5.11 1.34 -17.44
C MET A 138 -6.35 1.26 -16.55
N TYR A 139 -7.44 1.94 -16.94
CA TYR A 139 -8.73 1.75 -16.27
C TYR A 139 -9.40 0.46 -16.76
N GLY A 140 -9.03 -0.67 -16.17
CA GLY A 140 -9.51 -2.00 -16.57
C GLY A 140 -11.03 -2.18 -16.40
N LEU A 141 -11.58 -1.82 -15.24
CA LEU A 141 -13.00 -2.08 -14.92
C LEU A 141 -13.97 -1.32 -15.83
N THR A 142 -13.60 -0.10 -16.22
CA THR A 142 -14.38 0.73 -17.15
C THR A 142 -14.09 0.43 -18.61
N LYS A 143 -13.33 -0.63 -18.88
CA LYS A 143 -13.01 -1.17 -20.21
C LYS A 143 -11.93 -0.41 -20.96
N GLY A 144 -10.76 -0.19 -20.37
CA GLY A 144 -9.54 0.11 -21.13
C GLY A 144 -9.34 1.58 -21.53
N GLN A 145 -9.62 2.53 -20.63
CA GLN A 145 -9.28 3.95 -20.83
C GLN A 145 -7.90 4.28 -20.27
N THR A 146 -7.23 5.28 -20.88
CA THR A 146 -5.96 5.80 -20.40
C THR A 146 -6.01 6.18 -18.92
N SER A 147 -5.04 5.70 -18.15
CA SER A 147 -4.75 6.11 -16.78
C SER A 147 -3.54 7.06 -16.72
N PRO A 148 -3.25 7.67 -15.56
CA PRO A 148 -2.06 8.50 -15.39
C PRO A 148 -0.73 7.77 -15.63
N THR A 149 -0.69 6.44 -15.47
CA THR A 149 0.52 5.63 -15.63
C THR A 149 0.56 4.90 -16.98
N THR A 150 -0.42 5.10 -17.88
CA THR A 150 -0.40 4.55 -19.24
C THR A 150 0.83 5.05 -20.02
N PRO A 151 1.66 4.16 -20.61
CA PRO A 151 2.83 4.57 -21.37
C PRO A 151 2.48 5.52 -22.53
N HIS A 152 3.39 6.45 -22.80
CA HIS A 152 3.23 7.37 -23.92
C HIS A 152 3.04 6.59 -25.24
N LYS A 153 2.11 7.06 -26.07
CA LYS A 153 1.71 6.44 -27.34
C LYS A 153 1.02 5.08 -27.23
N PHE A 154 0.76 4.56 -26.03
CA PHE A 154 -0.03 3.33 -25.87
C PHE A 154 -1.52 3.63 -26.16
N PRO A 155 -2.15 2.97 -27.15
CA PRO A 155 -3.53 3.24 -27.53
C PRO A 155 -4.52 2.71 -26.49
N SER A 156 -5.62 3.44 -26.32
CA SER A 156 -6.72 3.09 -25.41
C SER A 156 -8.08 3.44 -26.02
N ASN A 157 -9.17 3.05 -25.38
CA ASN A 157 -10.52 3.33 -25.89
C ASN A 157 -10.89 4.82 -25.94
N THR A 158 -10.24 5.66 -25.14
CA THR A 158 -10.43 7.13 -25.17
C THR A 158 -9.34 7.85 -25.94
N GLN A 159 -8.21 7.20 -26.19
CA GLN A 159 -7.07 7.74 -26.92
C GLN A 159 -6.58 6.71 -27.95
N PRO A 160 -7.32 6.54 -29.06
CA PRO A 160 -7.03 5.49 -30.04
C PRO A 160 -5.70 5.68 -30.78
N LEU A 161 -5.17 6.91 -30.80
CA LEU A 161 -3.86 7.24 -31.39
C LEU A 161 -2.71 7.14 -30.38
N GLY A 162 -2.98 6.69 -29.16
CA GLY A 162 -1.99 6.58 -28.10
C GLY A 162 -2.07 7.69 -27.05
N SER A 163 -1.60 7.39 -25.84
CA SER A 163 -1.49 8.39 -24.76
C SER A 163 -0.61 9.57 -25.16
N TYR A 164 -1.13 10.78 -24.98
CA TYR A 164 -0.46 12.01 -25.39
C TYR A 164 0.65 12.46 -24.43
N LEU A 165 0.51 12.17 -23.14
CA LEU A 165 1.45 12.59 -22.11
C LEU A 165 2.43 11.47 -21.77
N GLN A 166 3.59 11.86 -21.23
CA GLN A 166 4.45 10.91 -20.55
C GLN A 166 3.73 10.35 -19.31
N PRO A 167 3.90 9.06 -18.99
CA PRO A 167 3.27 8.47 -17.82
C PRO A 167 3.79 9.16 -16.55
N LEU A 168 2.86 9.44 -15.65
CA LEU A 168 3.19 9.84 -14.28
C LEU A 168 3.98 8.71 -13.62
N ASN A 169 5.04 9.05 -12.89
CA ASN A 169 5.83 8.09 -12.12
C ASN A 169 5.45 8.15 -10.63
N PRO A 170 4.73 7.13 -10.09
CA PRO A 170 4.27 7.18 -8.71
C PRO A 170 5.42 7.20 -7.69
N LEU A 171 6.58 6.62 -8.01
CA LEU A 171 7.73 6.62 -7.11
C LEU A 171 8.30 8.02 -6.96
N GLN A 172 8.52 8.73 -8.07
CA GLN A 172 9.08 10.09 -8.04
C GLN A 172 8.18 11.07 -7.26
N ILE A 173 6.86 10.98 -7.45
CA ILE A 173 5.93 11.83 -6.68
C ILE A 173 5.98 11.49 -5.19
N THR A 174 5.91 10.20 -4.83
CA THR A 174 5.92 9.78 -3.42
C THR A 174 7.21 10.19 -2.72
N LEU A 175 8.37 9.96 -3.34
CA LEU A 175 9.69 10.33 -2.82
C LEU A 175 9.92 11.86 -2.80
N GLY A 176 9.14 12.61 -3.57
CA GLY A 176 9.13 14.07 -3.56
C GLY A 176 8.36 14.66 -2.36
N MET A 177 7.57 13.87 -1.65
CA MET A 177 6.74 14.37 -0.55
C MET A 177 7.55 14.58 0.73
N THR A 178 7.15 15.59 1.49
CA THR A 178 7.64 15.76 2.86
C THR A 178 7.04 14.70 3.77
N ASN A 179 7.80 14.26 4.77
CA ASN A 179 7.39 13.23 5.73
C ASN A 179 7.11 11.83 5.13
N VAL A 180 7.52 11.58 3.88
CA VAL A 180 7.58 10.21 3.36
C VAL A 180 8.47 9.35 4.26
N SER A 181 8.03 8.13 4.56
CA SER A 181 8.72 7.22 5.48
C SER A 181 9.08 5.89 4.83
N PHE A 182 8.25 5.36 3.93
CA PHE A 182 8.54 4.11 3.22
C PHE A 182 8.00 4.13 1.79
N VAL A 183 8.84 3.74 0.84
CA VAL A 183 8.48 3.58 -0.57
C VAL A 183 9.14 2.33 -1.12
N ALA A 184 8.35 1.44 -1.71
CA ALA A 184 8.85 0.27 -2.42
C ALA A 184 8.16 0.08 -3.77
N GLN A 185 8.84 -0.60 -4.68
CA GLN A 185 8.26 -1.12 -5.91
C GLN A 185 8.52 -2.62 -6.02
N THR A 186 7.52 -3.36 -6.45
CA THR A 186 7.64 -4.77 -6.76
C THR A 186 6.80 -5.12 -7.99
N ALA A 187 6.88 -6.36 -8.45
CA ALA A 187 6.12 -6.86 -9.58
C ALA A 187 5.43 -8.17 -9.21
N GLU A 188 4.18 -8.34 -9.61
CA GLU A 188 3.39 -9.52 -9.21
C GLU A 188 3.93 -10.84 -9.78
N TRP A 189 4.65 -10.77 -10.91
CA TRP A 189 5.32 -11.92 -11.52
C TRP A 189 6.67 -12.29 -10.86
N VAL A 190 7.04 -11.64 -9.76
CA VAL A 190 8.21 -11.99 -8.93
C VAL A 190 7.73 -12.34 -7.51
N PRO A 191 7.09 -13.52 -7.30
CA PRO A 191 6.28 -13.78 -6.09
C PRO A 191 7.04 -13.68 -4.77
N ALA A 192 8.29 -14.18 -4.71
CA ALA A 192 9.10 -14.10 -3.51
C ALA A 192 9.45 -12.63 -3.17
N HIS A 193 9.79 -11.82 -4.18
CA HIS A 193 10.05 -10.39 -3.97
C HIS A 193 8.78 -9.63 -3.57
N LEU A 194 7.65 -9.93 -4.21
CA LEU A 194 6.34 -9.37 -3.84
C LEU A 194 6.03 -9.65 -2.37
N TYR A 195 6.16 -10.90 -1.93
CA TYR A 195 5.90 -11.30 -0.56
C TYR A 195 6.78 -10.53 0.46
N GLU A 196 8.09 -10.55 0.26
CA GLU A 196 9.04 -9.86 1.15
C GLU A 196 8.83 -8.34 1.15
N THR A 197 8.42 -7.75 0.02
CA THR A 197 8.06 -6.33 -0.05
C THR A 197 6.83 -6.01 0.80
N LEU A 198 5.80 -6.86 0.75
CA LEU A 198 4.58 -6.67 1.56
C LEU A 198 4.89 -6.80 3.05
N LYS A 199 5.69 -7.80 3.43
CA LYS A 199 6.16 -8.00 4.80
C LYS A 199 6.97 -6.78 5.30
N ALA A 200 7.92 -6.31 4.50
CA ALA A 200 8.71 -5.13 4.79
C ALA A 200 7.88 -3.84 4.94
N ALA A 201 6.77 -3.71 4.20
CA ALA A 201 5.85 -2.59 4.32
C ALA A 201 4.95 -2.70 5.56
N TYR A 202 4.52 -3.92 5.92
CA TYR A 202 3.73 -4.18 7.12
C TYR A 202 4.49 -3.89 8.42
N HIS A 203 5.76 -4.31 8.48
CA HIS A 203 6.61 -4.08 9.67
C HIS A 203 7.11 -2.64 9.80
N HIS A 204 6.95 -1.81 8.78
CA HIS A 204 7.42 -0.42 8.81
C HIS A 204 6.51 0.46 9.68
N LYS A 205 7.10 1.22 10.62
CA LYS A 205 6.35 2.20 11.41
C LYS A 205 6.00 3.44 10.57
N GLY A 206 4.76 3.48 10.06
CA GLY A 206 4.23 4.59 9.27
C GLY A 206 3.54 4.10 7.98
N LEU A 207 3.45 4.97 6.99
CA LEU A 207 2.82 4.62 5.72
C LEU A 207 3.77 3.79 4.85
N GLY A 208 3.51 2.48 4.79
CA GLY A 208 4.13 1.57 3.82
C GLY A 208 3.52 1.72 2.44
N PHE A 209 4.01 2.64 1.59
CA PHE A 209 3.54 2.78 0.21
C PHE A 209 4.28 1.82 -0.74
N VAL A 210 3.52 0.90 -1.36
CA VAL A 210 4.06 -0.10 -2.29
C VAL A 210 3.39 0.05 -3.65
N ARG A 211 4.19 0.32 -4.68
CA ARG A 211 3.76 0.18 -6.07
C ARG A 211 3.98 -1.26 -6.53
N VAL A 212 2.90 -1.95 -6.88
CA VAL A 212 2.96 -3.30 -7.44
C VAL A 212 2.67 -3.19 -8.93
N LEU A 213 3.66 -3.51 -9.77
CA LEU A 213 3.47 -3.62 -11.22
C LEU A 213 2.60 -4.86 -11.49
N GLN A 214 1.43 -4.64 -12.08
CA GLN A 214 0.35 -5.60 -12.14
C GLN A 214 -0.08 -5.84 -13.59
N ARG A 215 -0.03 -7.08 -14.07
CA ARG A 215 -0.45 -7.39 -15.45
C ARG A 215 -1.97 -7.41 -15.59
N CYS A 216 -2.51 -6.63 -16.53
CA CYS A 216 -3.88 -6.78 -17.01
C CYS A 216 -3.88 -7.55 -18.34
N PRO A 217 -4.32 -8.82 -18.37
CA PRO A 217 -4.25 -9.66 -19.57
C PRO A 217 -5.18 -9.19 -20.69
N VAL A 218 -6.19 -8.38 -20.37
CA VAL A 218 -7.21 -7.95 -21.35
C VAL A 218 -6.77 -6.70 -22.12
N TYR A 219 -6.14 -5.74 -21.44
CA TYR A 219 -5.90 -4.42 -22.01
C TYR A 219 -4.43 -4.02 -22.12
N THR A 220 -3.57 -4.48 -21.21
CA THR A 220 -2.16 -4.07 -21.15
C THR A 220 -1.18 -5.25 -21.14
N ALA A 221 -1.58 -6.40 -21.68
CA ALA A 221 -0.78 -7.62 -21.69
C ALA A 221 0.64 -7.42 -22.23
N ALA A 222 0.80 -6.59 -23.27
CA ALA A 222 2.07 -6.31 -23.92
C ALA A 222 3.06 -5.48 -23.09
N ILE A 223 2.59 -4.68 -22.11
CA ILE A 223 3.45 -3.70 -21.39
C ILE A 223 4.57 -4.41 -20.62
N TYR A 224 4.24 -5.49 -19.91
CA TYR A 224 5.20 -6.21 -19.06
C TYR A 224 5.64 -7.55 -19.64
N GLU A 225 5.19 -7.92 -20.84
CA GLU A 225 5.48 -9.22 -21.44
C GLU A 225 6.99 -9.51 -21.54
N ALA A 226 7.77 -8.52 -21.99
CA ALA A 226 9.23 -8.66 -22.07
C ALA A 226 9.85 -8.88 -20.68
N ALA A 227 9.43 -8.12 -19.67
CA ALA A 227 9.96 -8.22 -18.31
C ALA A 227 9.60 -9.54 -17.60
N VAL A 228 8.47 -10.15 -17.96
CA VAL A 228 8.10 -11.49 -17.47
C VAL A 228 9.00 -12.57 -18.08
N ARG A 229 9.36 -12.43 -19.36
CA ARG A 229 10.15 -13.44 -20.09
C ARG A 229 11.66 -13.31 -19.87
N SER A 230 12.13 -12.10 -19.59
CA SER A 230 13.55 -11.77 -19.53
C SER A 230 13.91 -11.22 -18.15
N PRO A 231 14.46 -12.05 -17.24
CA PRO A 231 14.94 -11.61 -15.93
C PRO A 231 15.97 -10.46 -15.98
N ASP A 232 16.70 -10.33 -17.10
CA ASP A 232 17.68 -9.26 -17.31
C ASP A 232 17.06 -7.84 -17.36
N LEU A 233 15.74 -7.74 -17.53
CA LEU A 233 15.02 -6.46 -17.46
C LEU A 233 14.63 -6.06 -16.03
N ILE A 234 14.81 -6.94 -15.05
CA ILE A 234 14.58 -6.63 -13.64
C ILE A 234 15.93 -6.33 -12.98
N GLU A 235 15.94 -5.30 -12.13
CA GLU A 235 17.09 -4.88 -11.36
C GLU A 235 16.71 -4.79 -9.88
N LEU A 236 17.34 -5.61 -9.03
CA LEU A 236 17.02 -5.68 -7.60
C LEU A 236 17.77 -4.58 -6.84
N LEU A 237 17.06 -3.80 -6.03
CA LEU A 237 17.68 -2.93 -5.04
C LEU A 237 17.97 -3.75 -3.78
N ILE A 238 19.25 -3.87 -3.42
CA ILE A 238 19.72 -4.68 -2.30
C ILE A 238 20.42 -3.82 -1.25
N HIS A 239 20.18 -4.13 0.02
CA HIS A 239 20.82 -3.53 1.19
C HIS A 239 20.45 -4.34 2.43
N ASP A 240 21.28 -4.28 3.48
CA ASP A 240 21.00 -4.95 4.75
C ASP A 240 19.70 -4.43 5.39
N ASP A 241 19.51 -3.10 5.38
CA ASP A 241 18.24 -2.44 5.79
C ASP A 241 17.14 -2.42 4.70
N GLY A 242 17.36 -3.11 3.58
CA GLY A 242 16.48 -3.14 2.41
C GLY A 242 15.66 -4.43 2.33
N LEU A 243 15.63 -5.03 1.14
CA LEU A 243 15.13 -6.38 0.91
C LEU A 243 16.28 -7.29 0.51
N ASN A 244 16.36 -8.46 1.14
CA ASN A 244 17.29 -9.50 0.76
C ASN A 244 16.51 -10.81 0.57
N VAL A 245 16.46 -11.30 -0.66
CA VAL A 245 15.73 -12.51 -1.03
C VAL A 245 16.70 -13.46 -1.74
N PRO A 246 17.49 -14.25 -0.99
CA PRO A 246 18.60 -15.02 -1.56
C PRO A 246 18.20 -15.96 -2.70
N ASP A 247 16.97 -16.49 -2.66
CA ASP A 247 16.43 -17.37 -3.70
C ASP A 247 16.36 -16.71 -5.09
N LEU A 248 16.36 -15.37 -5.13
CA LEU A 248 16.30 -14.60 -6.38
C LEU A 248 17.67 -14.39 -7.01
N ASP A 249 18.76 -14.64 -6.30
CA ASP A 249 20.13 -14.35 -6.74
C ASP A 249 20.55 -15.13 -7.99
N GLN A 250 19.99 -16.32 -8.17
CA GLN A 250 20.27 -17.18 -9.34
C GLN A 250 19.49 -16.75 -10.58
N ILE A 251 18.34 -16.08 -10.39
CA ILE A 251 17.42 -15.70 -11.48
C ILE A 251 17.71 -14.27 -11.92
N TYR A 252 17.89 -13.34 -10.98
CA TYR A 252 18.04 -11.92 -11.22
C TYR A 252 19.48 -11.47 -10.93
N LYS A 253 20.25 -11.31 -12.02
CA LYS A 253 21.68 -10.99 -11.95
C LYS A 253 21.96 -9.50 -11.77
N ASN A 254 21.05 -8.65 -12.22
CA ASN A 254 21.20 -7.21 -12.10
C ASN A 254 20.78 -6.76 -10.71
N LYS A 255 21.74 -6.18 -9.97
CA LYS A 255 21.53 -5.70 -8.61
C LYS A 255 22.20 -4.34 -8.44
N ILE A 256 21.57 -3.49 -7.64
CA ILE A 256 22.12 -2.21 -7.21
C ILE A 256 22.16 -2.21 -5.69
N ILE A 257 23.33 -1.97 -5.12
CA ILE A 257 23.46 -1.71 -3.69
C ILE A 257 23.00 -0.28 -3.44
N HIS A 258 21.94 -0.12 -2.64
CA HIS A 258 21.30 1.17 -2.40
C HIS A 258 20.91 1.30 -0.92
N ASN A 259 21.41 2.32 -0.23
CA ASN A 259 21.00 2.59 1.15
C ASN A 259 19.57 3.18 1.19
N PRO A 260 18.55 2.49 1.75
CA PRO A 260 17.18 2.98 1.82
C PRO A 260 17.00 4.25 2.66
N ARG A 261 18.02 4.69 3.42
CA ARG A 261 18.01 5.96 4.17
C ARG A 261 18.40 7.16 3.31
N ASP A 262 19.01 6.96 2.14
CA ASP A 262 19.40 8.03 1.23
C ASP A 262 18.23 8.39 0.30
N ILE A 263 17.49 9.44 0.67
CA ILE A 263 16.34 9.92 -0.12
C ILE A 263 16.74 10.45 -1.50
N ASP A 264 17.94 11.01 -1.66
CA ASP A 264 18.37 11.58 -2.93
C ASP A 264 18.82 10.48 -3.89
N ALA A 265 19.47 9.43 -3.39
CA ALA A 265 19.71 8.20 -4.15
C ALA A 265 18.39 7.53 -4.54
N ALA A 266 17.43 7.44 -3.62
CA ALA A 266 16.09 6.89 -3.90
C ALA A 266 15.41 7.63 -5.06
N ARG A 267 15.46 8.97 -5.06
CA ARG A 267 14.89 9.81 -6.14
C ARG A 267 15.55 9.57 -7.49
N ARG A 268 16.89 9.46 -7.52
CA ARG A 268 17.63 9.13 -8.75
C ARG A 268 17.28 7.73 -9.25
N LEU A 269 17.18 6.74 -8.37
CA LEU A 269 16.80 5.38 -8.73
C LEU A 269 15.35 5.29 -9.24
N ALA A 270 14.47 6.17 -8.78
CA ALA A 270 13.09 6.24 -9.26
C ALA A 270 12.95 6.83 -10.67
N GLU A 271 13.99 7.46 -11.24
CA GLU A 271 13.97 7.93 -12.62
C GLU A 271 13.80 6.76 -13.62
N PRO A 272 13.12 7.00 -14.76
CA PRO A 272 12.98 6.00 -15.82
C PRO A 272 14.33 5.40 -16.23
N SER A 273 14.34 4.10 -16.47
CA SER A 273 15.51 3.32 -16.85
C SER A 273 15.08 2.25 -17.86
N ASP A 274 16.04 1.70 -18.60
CA ASP A 274 15.82 0.54 -19.48
C ASP A 274 15.48 -0.74 -18.69
N ARG A 275 15.65 -0.71 -17.37
CA ARG A 275 15.34 -1.81 -16.43
C ARG A 275 14.28 -1.40 -15.43
N ILE A 276 13.48 -2.37 -15.04
CA ILE A 276 12.50 -2.25 -13.97
C ILE A 276 13.19 -2.52 -12.64
N ARG A 277 13.34 -1.47 -11.84
CA ARG A 277 13.89 -1.57 -10.49
C ARG A 277 12.83 -2.04 -9.52
N VAL A 278 13.12 -3.08 -8.74
CA VAL A 278 12.26 -3.56 -7.66
C VAL A 278 13.05 -3.61 -6.36
N GLY A 279 12.40 -3.26 -5.27
CA GLY A 279 12.99 -3.20 -3.94
C GLY A 279 12.43 -2.06 -3.11
N VAL A 280 13.01 -1.86 -1.93
CA VAL A 280 12.75 -0.70 -1.07
C VAL A 280 13.60 0.46 -1.57
N PHE A 281 12.94 1.51 -2.05
CA PHE A 281 13.60 2.75 -2.49
C PHE A 281 13.93 3.62 -1.29
N TYR A 282 13.04 3.71 -0.31
CA TYR A 282 13.25 4.54 0.86
C TYR A 282 12.59 3.94 2.10
N ARG A 283 13.27 4.03 3.25
CA ARG A 283 12.78 3.64 4.57
C ARG A 283 13.36 4.57 5.64
N ASN A 284 12.52 5.20 6.44
CA ASN A 284 12.88 6.03 7.57
C ASN A 284 11.75 6.02 8.61
N GLU A 285 11.96 5.34 9.73
CA GLU A 285 10.98 5.20 10.82
C GLU A 285 11.06 6.35 11.85
N ASP A 286 12.03 7.25 11.72
CA ASP A 286 12.23 8.36 12.65
C ASP A 286 11.27 9.54 12.36
N VAL A 287 10.55 9.49 11.24
CA VAL A 287 9.64 10.57 10.84
C VAL A 287 8.29 10.44 11.55
N PRO A 288 7.64 11.57 11.91
CA PRO A 288 6.40 11.53 12.69
C PRO A 288 5.24 10.77 12.02
N VAL A 289 4.50 10.02 12.84
CA VAL A 289 3.27 9.30 12.47
C VAL A 289 2.04 10.09 12.94
N TYR A 290 1.08 10.37 12.05
CA TYR A 290 0.02 11.36 12.33
C TYR A 290 -0.87 11.01 13.51
N GLU A 291 -1.30 9.76 13.66
CA GLU A 291 -2.13 9.33 14.79
C GLU A 291 -1.41 9.44 16.13
N GLU A 292 -0.07 9.33 16.16
CA GLU A 292 0.70 9.52 17.38
C GLU A 292 0.77 11.01 17.76
N ILE A 293 0.97 11.89 16.77
CA ILE A 293 1.01 13.35 16.99
C ILE A 293 -0.35 13.90 17.42
N ARG A 294 -1.42 13.41 16.81
CA ARG A 294 -2.80 13.88 17.05
C ARG A 294 -3.44 13.21 18.28
N ARG A 295 -2.78 12.22 18.88
CA ARG A 295 -3.33 11.46 20.01
C ARG A 295 -3.62 12.40 21.17
N LEU A 296 -4.90 12.52 21.52
CA LEU A 296 -5.27 13.12 22.79
C LEU A 296 -4.94 12.12 23.92
N PRO A 297 -4.36 12.57 25.04
CA PRO A 297 -4.17 11.71 26.20
C PRO A 297 -5.51 11.08 26.59
N ALA A 298 -5.52 9.77 26.82
CA ALA A 298 -6.69 9.12 27.39
C ALA A 298 -6.91 9.72 28.79
N ARG A 299 -8.09 10.31 29.02
CA ARG A 299 -8.51 10.86 30.31
C ARG A 299 -9.69 10.05 30.83
N THR A 300 -9.64 9.70 32.10
CA THR A 300 -10.76 9.11 32.85
C THR A 300 -11.95 10.06 32.88
N ALA A 301 -13.13 9.54 33.24
CA ALA A 301 -14.31 10.38 33.39
C ALA A 301 -14.10 11.48 34.45
N GLU A 302 -13.45 11.14 35.57
CA GLU A 302 -13.12 12.08 36.64
C GLU A 302 -12.18 13.18 36.17
N GLU A 303 -11.11 12.85 35.44
CA GLU A 303 -10.20 13.85 34.88
C GLU A 303 -10.92 14.78 33.91
N LYS A 304 -11.80 14.25 33.05
CA LYS A 304 -12.61 15.06 32.12
C LYS A 304 -13.51 16.04 32.87
N VAL A 305 -14.24 15.57 33.89
CA VAL A 305 -15.12 16.41 34.72
C VAL A 305 -14.31 17.49 35.43
N LYS A 306 -13.15 17.15 36.00
CA LYS A 306 -12.26 18.10 36.66
C LYS A 306 -11.84 19.24 35.73
N LEU A 307 -11.42 18.93 34.50
CA LEU A 307 -11.02 19.96 33.52
C LEU A 307 -12.19 20.83 33.06
N LEU A 308 -13.36 20.22 32.88
CA LEU A 308 -14.58 20.97 32.55
C LEU A 308 -14.92 21.97 33.64
N ASN A 309 -14.84 21.55 34.92
CA ASN A 309 -15.06 22.45 36.05
C ASN A 309 -13.98 23.54 36.12
N GLU A 310 -12.70 23.20 35.98
CA GLU A 310 -11.60 24.19 35.93
C GLU A 310 -11.81 25.23 34.82
N GLU A 311 -12.35 24.82 33.67
CA GLU A 311 -12.63 25.74 32.57
C GLU A 311 -13.90 26.57 32.82
N PHE A 312 -14.96 25.98 33.39
CA PHE A 312 -16.15 26.74 33.79
C PHE A 312 -15.85 27.78 34.86
N ASP A 313 -14.96 27.45 35.81
CA ASP A 313 -14.53 28.36 36.88
C ASP A 313 -13.79 29.60 36.33
N ARG A 314 -13.16 29.51 35.15
CA ARG A 314 -12.56 30.69 34.48
C ARG A 314 -13.59 31.69 33.97
N TYR A 315 -14.82 31.23 33.72
CA TYR A 315 -15.93 32.04 33.21
C TYR A 315 -16.98 32.34 34.27
N ALA A 316 -16.81 31.82 35.50
CA ALA A 316 -17.60 32.22 36.64
C ALA A 316 -17.21 33.65 37.05
N VAL A 317 -18.14 34.60 36.82
CA VAL A 317 -18.06 35.99 37.29
C VAL A 317 -18.46 36.07 38.75
#